data_AF-A0A0M4RAI0-F1
#
_entry.id   AF-A0A0M4RAI0-F1
#
_cell.length_a   1.000
_cell.length_b   1.000
_cell.length_c   1.000
_cell.angle_alpha   90.00
_cell.angle_beta   90.00
_cell.angle_gamma   90.00
#
_symmetry.space_group_name_H-M   'P 1'
#
loop_
_entity.id
_entity.type
_entity.pdbx_description
1 polymer ?
#
loop_
_entity_poly.entity_id
_entity_poly.type
_entity_poly.pdbx_seq_one_letter_code
_entity_poly.pdbx_strand_id
1 'polypeptide(L)'
;MDIQETAVFAAKIQSFDNRNFDAANIAAWQELLAQYTLRDCVKAVSQHFSKSVAWIMPAHVIELVREMEAARRNTFHNGVYPTQADEQSGHWLEASRRLNRAVATGSLSPAAYQRYHDQNLTLDSVLGLVVIQ
;
A
#
# COMPACT_ATOMS: atom_id res chain seq x y z
N MET A 1 -0.06 5.01 6.27
CA MET A 1 -1.26 5.79 6.53
C MET A 1 -1.01 6.70 7.73
N ASP A 2 -1.63 7.87 7.75
CA ASP A 2 -1.50 8.81 8.87
C ASP A 2 -2.44 8.47 10.05
N ILE A 3 -2.44 9.33 11.08
CA ILE A 3 -3.28 9.13 12.27
C ILE A 3 -4.78 9.28 11.99
N GLN A 4 -5.17 10.14 11.04
CA GLN A 4 -6.57 10.34 10.67
C GLN A 4 -7.09 9.14 9.87
N GLU A 5 -6.29 8.65 8.93
CA GLU A 5 -6.54 7.40 8.23
C GLU A 5 -6.62 6.22 9.21
N THR A 6 -5.78 6.20 10.25
CA THR A 6 -5.84 5.16 11.29
C THR A 6 -7.15 5.22 12.08
N ALA A 7 -7.69 6.41 12.35
CA ALA A 7 -9.00 6.56 12.97
C ALA A 7 -10.13 6.03 12.05
N VAL A 8 -10.06 6.29 10.73
CA VAL A 8 -11.00 5.72 9.75
C VAL A 8 -10.91 4.20 9.71
N PHE A 9 -9.70 3.64 9.73
CA PHE A 9 -9.46 2.22 9.82
C PHE A 9 -10.03 1.62 11.12
N ALA A 10 -9.83 2.29 12.27
CA ALA A 10 -10.39 1.85 13.54
C ALA A 10 -11.92 1.81 13.48
N ALA A 11 -12.57 2.86 12.96
CA ALA A 11 -14.02 2.91 12.76
C ALA A 11 -14.55 1.74 11.91
N LYS A 12 -13.78 1.30 10.90
CA LYS A 12 -14.11 0.09 10.13
C LYS A 12 -14.14 -1.17 11.02
N ILE A 13 -13.18 -1.34 11.94
CA ILE A 13 -13.22 -2.45 12.92
C ILE A 13 -14.43 -2.31 13.84
N GLN A 14 -14.68 -1.12 14.39
CA GLN A 14 -15.80 -0.89 15.31
C GLN A 14 -17.15 -1.27 14.68
N SER A 15 -17.33 -1.01 13.37
CA SER A 15 -18.57 -1.36 12.65
C SER A 15 -18.88 -2.88 12.60
N PHE A 16 -17.88 -3.75 12.85
CA PHE A 16 -18.08 -5.20 12.96
C PHE A 16 -18.10 -5.69 14.41
N ASP A 17 -17.25 -5.11 15.25
CA ASP A 17 -16.90 -5.63 16.59
C ASP A 17 -17.61 -4.89 17.74
N ASN A 18 -18.29 -3.76 17.46
CA ASN A 18 -18.99 -2.89 18.41
C ASN A 18 -18.14 -2.39 19.61
N ARG A 19 -16.83 -2.61 19.59
CA ARG A 19 -15.90 -2.12 20.60
C ARG A 19 -15.38 -0.75 20.23
N ASN A 20 -15.26 0.12 21.22
CA ASN A 20 -14.77 1.48 21.04
C ASN A 20 -13.24 1.53 21.02
N PHE A 21 -12.68 2.31 20.12
CA PHE A 21 -11.28 2.71 20.14
C PHE A 21 -11.20 4.14 20.66
N ASP A 22 -10.32 4.35 21.63
CA ASP A 22 -9.93 5.68 22.07
C ASP A 22 -8.67 6.17 21.33
N ALA A 23 -8.22 7.37 21.68
CA ALA A 23 -7.02 7.97 21.10
C ALA A 23 -5.75 7.14 21.35
N ALA A 24 -5.65 6.46 22.50
CA ALA A 24 -4.49 5.63 22.83
C ALA A 24 -4.47 4.35 21.98
N ASN A 25 -5.63 3.74 21.73
CA ASN A 25 -5.75 2.63 20.80
C ASN A 25 -5.35 3.06 19.39
N ILE A 26 -5.88 4.18 18.90
CA ILE A 26 -5.58 4.68 17.55
C ILE A 26 -4.07 4.92 17.38
N ALA A 27 -3.41 5.55 18.37
CA ALA A 27 -1.97 5.77 18.35
C ALA A 27 -1.18 4.46 18.28
N ALA A 28 -1.50 3.49 19.15
CA ALA A 28 -0.82 2.19 19.17
C ALA A 28 -0.98 1.41 17.85
N TRP A 29 -2.15 1.49 17.22
CA TRP A 29 -2.36 0.88 15.90
C TRP A 29 -1.63 1.65 14.79
N GLN A 30 -1.54 2.97 14.88
CA GLN A 30 -0.85 3.80 13.89
C GLN A 30 0.64 3.48 13.83
N GLU A 31 1.29 3.27 14.97
CA GLU A 31 2.71 2.90 15.05
C GLU A 31 3.02 1.64 14.20
N LEU A 32 2.10 0.68 14.20
CA LEU A 32 2.28 -0.59 13.48
C LEU A 32 1.85 -0.52 12.02
N LEU A 33 0.92 0.38 11.69
CA LEU A 33 0.28 0.44 10.37
C LEU A 33 0.71 1.64 9.52
N ALA A 34 1.59 2.52 10.03
CA ALA A 34 2.06 3.73 9.37
C ALA A 34 2.59 3.49 7.94
N GLN A 35 3.22 2.35 7.69
CA GLN A 35 3.75 2.00 6.38
C GLN A 35 2.71 1.49 5.38
N TYR A 36 1.53 1.04 5.81
CA TYR A 36 0.50 0.46 4.94
C TYR A 36 -0.51 1.51 4.47
N THR A 37 -1.28 1.18 3.43
CA THR A 37 -2.31 2.07 2.90
C THR A 37 -3.64 1.85 3.62
N LEU A 38 -4.43 2.93 3.82
CA LEU A 38 -5.77 2.81 4.39
C LEU A 38 -6.62 1.78 3.62
N ARG A 39 -6.58 1.86 2.28
CA ARG A 39 -7.31 0.97 1.36
C ARG A 39 -7.06 -0.50 1.65
N ASP A 40 -5.80 -0.90 1.80
CA ASP A 40 -5.46 -2.29 2.05
C ASP A 40 -5.83 -2.70 3.48
N CYS A 41 -5.61 -1.84 4.47
CA CYS A 41 -5.97 -2.11 5.86
C CYS A 41 -7.48 -2.34 6.02
N VAL A 42 -8.36 -1.51 5.43
CA VAL A 42 -9.82 -1.71 5.52
C VAL A 42 -10.30 -2.93 4.75
N LYS A 43 -9.61 -3.29 3.66
CA LYS A 43 -9.88 -4.52 2.92
C LYS A 43 -9.50 -5.76 3.74
N ALA A 44 -8.36 -5.72 4.44
CA ALA A 44 -7.95 -6.77 5.36
C ALA A 44 -8.98 -6.99 6.48
N VAL A 45 -9.52 -5.91 7.08
CA VAL A 45 -10.61 -6.03 8.08
C VAL A 45 -11.82 -6.78 7.50
N SER A 46 -12.24 -6.40 6.29
CA SER A 46 -13.38 -7.05 5.62
C SER A 46 -13.10 -8.52 5.30
N GLN A 47 -11.87 -8.84 4.87
CA GLN A 47 -11.45 -10.22 4.63
C GLN A 47 -11.45 -11.07 5.91
N HIS A 48 -10.94 -10.53 7.01
CA HIS A 48 -10.94 -11.20 8.32
C HIS A 48 -12.37 -11.55 8.76
N PHE A 49 -13.24 -10.55 8.84
CA PHE A 49 -14.62 -10.76 9.32
C PHE A 49 -15.52 -11.52 8.34
N SER A 50 -15.12 -11.68 7.08
CA SER A 50 -15.82 -12.58 6.14
C SER A 50 -15.60 -14.07 6.44
N LYS A 51 -14.53 -14.40 7.19
CA LYS A 51 -14.10 -15.79 7.45
C LYS A 51 -14.03 -16.13 8.93
N SER A 52 -13.96 -15.13 9.80
CA SER A 52 -13.72 -15.29 11.23
C SER A 52 -14.64 -14.39 12.04
N VAL A 53 -15.08 -14.92 13.18
CA VAL A 53 -15.78 -14.16 14.22
C VAL A 53 -14.84 -13.71 15.35
N ALA A 54 -13.58 -14.11 15.29
CA ALA A 54 -12.60 -13.82 16.33
C ALA A 54 -12.14 -12.36 16.28
N TRP A 55 -11.63 -11.87 17.42
CA TRP A 55 -11.03 -10.56 17.52
C TRP A 55 -9.89 -10.39 16.51
N ILE A 56 -9.95 -9.30 15.72
CA ILE A 56 -8.87 -8.83 14.88
C ILE A 56 -7.79 -8.08 15.67
N MET A 57 -6.54 -8.52 15.53
CA MET A 57 -5.34 -7.89 16.10
C MET A 57 -4.52 -7.25 14.97
N PRO A 58 -3.58 -6.33 15.29
CA PRO A 58 -2.72 -5.71 14.27
C PRO A 58 -1.99 -6.73 13.39
N ALA A 59 -1.52 -7.83 13.98
CA ALA A 59 -0.83 -8.90 13.25
C ALA A 59 -1.68 -9.50 12.12
N HIS A 60 -2.98 -9.74 12.37
CA HIS A 60 -3.90 -10.28 11.35
C HIS A 60 -4.05 -9.32 10.15
N VAL A 61 -4.14 -8.01 10.44
CA VAL A 61 -4.22 -6.99 9.38
C VAL A 61 -2.92 -6.94 8.57
N ILE A 62 -1.77 -6.97 9.26
CA ILE A 62 -0.45 -6.95 8.61
C ILE A 62 -0.26 -8.16 7.69
N GLU A 63 -0.63 -9.35 8.16
CA GLU A 63 -0.56 -10.59 7.38
C GLU A 63 -1.38 -10.48 6.09
N LEU A 64 -2.68 -10.15 6.21
CA LEU A 64 -3.57 -10.01 5.06
C LEU A 64 -3.12 -8.90 4.09
N VAL A 65 -2.60 -7.78 4.60
CA VAL A 65 -2.05 -6.73 3.75
C VAL A 65 -0.82 -7.24 2.99
N ARG A 66 0.11 -7.94 3.66
CA ARG A 66 1.30 -8.51 3.01
C ARG A 66 0.93 -9.52 1.93
N GLU A 67 -0.09 -10.35 2.16
CA GLU A 67 -0.63 -11.26 1.14
C GLU A 67 -1.14 -10.49 -0.07
N MET A 68 -1.91 -9.41 0.13
CA MET A 68 -2.40 -8.55 -0.96
C MET A 68 -1.25 -7.89 -1.74
N GLU A 69 -0.24 -7.37 -1.04
CA GLU A 69 0.94 -6.78 -1.69
C GLU A 69 1.74 -7.83 -2.46
N ALA A 70 1.89 -9.05 -1.92
CA ALA A 70 2.56 -10.15 -2.60
C ALA A 70 1.79 -10.58 -3.86
N ALA A 71 0.47 -10.73 -3.76
CA ALA A 71 -0.38 -11.03 -4.91
C ALA A 71 -0.23 -9.98 -6.01
N ARG A 72 -0.17 -8.68 -5.65
CA ARG A 72 0.08 -7.60 -6.62
C ARG A 72 1.45 -7.72 -7.28
N ARG A 73 2.52 -7.94 -6.50
CA ARG A 73 3.87 -8.15 -7.05
C ARG A 73 3.93 -9.34 -8.00
N ASN A 74 3.23 -10.43 -7.67
CA ASN A 74 3.21 -11.66 -8.49
C ASN A 74 2.54 -11.46 -9.86
N THR A 75 1.76 -10.39 -10.06
CA THR A 75 1.24 -10.06 -11.40
C THR A 75 2.33 -9.55 -12.37
N PHE A 76 3.49 -9.15 -11.83
CA PHE A 76 4.67 -8.72 -12.58
C PHE A 76 5.65 -9.89 -12.70
N HIS A 77 5.29 -10.90 -13.49
CA HIS A 77 5.98 -12.20 -13.59
C HIS A 77 7.52 -12.12 -13.71
N ASN A 78 8.04 -11.09 -14.38
CA ASN A 78 9.47 -10.89 -14.63
C ASN A 78 10.15 -9.91 -13.66
N GLY A 79 9.48 -9.59 -12.55
CA GLY A 79 9.89 -8.52 -11.65
C GLY A 79 9.58 -7.13 -12.21
N VAL A 80 10.07 -6.11 -11.51
CA VAL A 80 9.92 -4.71 -11.88
C VAL A 80 11.27 -4.01 -11.78
N TYR A 81 11.60 -3.24 -12.81
CA TYR A 81 12.87 -2.53 -12.92
C TYR A 81 12.64 -1.12 -13.44
N PRO A 82 13.46 -0.13 -13.02
CA PRO A 82 13.36 1.21 -13.56
C PRO A 82 13.67 1.29 -15.06
N THR A 83 13.16 2.33 -15.72
CA THR A 83 13.48 2.68 -17.12
C THR A 83 14.85 3.33 -17.23
N GLN A 84 15.33 3.46 -18.47
CA GLN A 84 16.56 4.20 -18.76
C GLN A 84 16.44 5.68 -18.39
N ALA A 85 15.26 6.28 -18.54
CA ALA A 85 15.03 7.67 -18.12
C ALA A 85 15.25 7.84 -16.60
N ASP A 86 14.79 6.90 -15.78
CA ASP A 86 15.07 6.92 -14.33
C ASP A 86 16.55 6.63 -14.03
N GLU A 87 17.23 5.78 -14.81
CA GLU A 87 18.67 5.55 -14.68
C GLU A 87 19.49 6.83 -14.93
N GLN A 88 19.17 7.56 -16.01
CA GLN A 88 19.82 8.82 -16.39
C GLN A 88 19.62 9.93 -15.35
N SER A 89 18.57 9.86 -14.55
CA SER A 89 18.33 10.80 -13.43
C SER A 89 19.28 10.61 -12.25
N GLY A 90 20.09 9.53 -12.21
CA GLY A 90 21.07 9.28 -11.17
C GLY A 90 20.50 8.70 -9.86
N HIS A 91 19.22 8.32 -9.84
CA HIS A 91 18.51 7.88 -8.63
C HIS A 91 18.04 6.42 -8.66
N TRP A 92 18.83 5.52 -9.29
CA TRP A 92 18.45 4.13 -9.52
C TRP A 92 17.89 3.40 -8.28
N LEU A 93 18.56 3.50 -7.13
CA LEU A 93 18.14 2.81 -5.91
C LEU A 93 16.80 3.34 -5.38
N GLU A 94 16.60 4.66 -5.43
CA GLU A 94 15.37 5.29 -4.96
C GLU A 94 14.22 5.03 -5.93
N ALA A 95 14.46 5.13 -7.24
CA ALA A 95 13.49 4.74 -8.27
C ALA A 95 13.07 3.28 -8.10
N SER A 96 14.01 2.37 -7.89
CA SER A 96 13.74 0.95 -7.64
C SER A 96 12.87 0.74 -6.39
N ARG A 97 13.19 1.42 -5.28
CA ARG A 97 12.41 1.34 -4.03
C ARG A 97 10.99 1.86 -4.23
N ARG A 98 10.84 3.03 -4.84
CA ARG A 98 9.55 3.68 -5.10
C ARG A 98 8.71 2.86 -6.07
N LEU A 99 9.31 2.30 -7.11
CA LEU A 99 8.65 1.41 -8.08
C LEU A 99 8.10 0.16 -7.38
N ASN A 100 8.94 -0.53 -6.59
CA ASN A 100 8.52 -1.69 -5.81
C ASN A 100 7.39 -1.34 -4.83
N ARG A 101 7.47 -0.16 -4.19
CA ARG A 101 6.39 0.31 -3.31
C ARG A 101 5.10 0.56 -4.08
N ALA A 102 5.16 1.26 -5.22
CA ALA A 102 3.98 1.59 -6.02
C ALA A 102 3.27 0.33 -6.55
N VAL A 103 4.04 -0.70 -6.90
CA VAL A 103 3.49 -2.02 -7.26
C VAL A 103 2.85 -2.69 -6.03
N ALA A 104 3.58 -2.73 -4.91
CA ALA A 104 3.10 -3.35 -3.69
C ALA A 104 1.80 -2.70 -3.19
N THR A 105 1.67 -1.38 -3.25
CA THR A 105 0.45 -0.65 -2.86
C THR A 105 -0.63 -0.68 -3.92
N GLY A 106 -0.33 -1.12 -5.15
CA GLY A 106 -1.24 -1.06 -6.30
C GLY A 106 -1.52 0.36 -6.78
N SER A 107 -0.59 1.30 -6.53
CA SER A 107 -0.57 2.63 -7.16
C SER A 107 -0.08 2.55 -8.62
N LEU A 108 0.70 1.53 -8.95
CA LEU A 108 1.11 1.21 -10.33
C LEU A 108 0.45 -0.09 -10.79
N SER A 109 -0.36 -0.01 -11.85
CA SER A 109 -0.98 -1.19 -12.48
C SER A 109 -0.06 -1.81 -13.53
N PRO A 110 -0.26 -3.08 -13.92
CA PRO A 110 0.50 -3.70 -15.01
C PRO A 110 0.43 -2.92 -16.33
N ALA A 111 -0.74 -2.38 -16.67
CA ALA A 111 -0.89 -1.56 -17.87
C ALA A 111 -0.12 -0.23 -17.78
N ALA A 112 -0.11 0.42 -16.62
CA ALA A 112 0.67 1.64 -16.39
C ALA A 112 2.18 1.36 -16.41
N TYR A 113 2.61 0.21 -15.87
CA TYR A 113 4.00 -0.24 -15.95
C TYR A 113 4.44 -0.58 -17.37
N GLN A 114 3.58 -1.19 -18.18
CA GLN A 114 3.87 -1.41 -19.59
C GLN A 114 4.11 -0.07 -20.31
N ARG A 115 3.22 0.90 -20.10
CA ARG A 115 3.37 2.25 -20.65
C ARG A 115 4.64 2.96 -20.16
N TYR A 116 4.96 2.81 -18.88
CA TYR A 116 6.19 3.34 -18.28
C TYR A 116 7.44 2.89 -19.06
N HIS A 117 7.51 1.61 -19.43
CA HIS A 117 8.59 1.07 -20.24
C HIS A 117 8.51 1.44 -21.72
N ASP A 118 7.34 1.27 -22.35
CA ASP A 118 7.18 1.50 -23.80
C ASP A 118 7.50 2.95 -24.19
N GLN A 119 7.22 3.90 -23.29
CA GLN A 119 7.43 5.33 -23.51
C GLN A 119 8.71 5.87 -22.83
N ASN A 120 9.50 4.99 -22.19
CA ASN A 120 10.71 5.37 -21.44
C ASN A 120 10.47 6.58 -20.51
N LEU A 121 9.40 6.54 -19.71
CA LEU A 121 9.01 7.63 -18.81
C LEU A 121 9.79 7.55 -17.50
N THR A 122 9.80 8.65 -16.74
CA THR A 122 10.22 8.65 -15.33
C THR A 122 9.10 8.13 -14.43
N LEU A 123 9.45 7.56 -13.28
CA LEU A 123 8.46 7.07 -12.33
C LEU A 123 7.52 8.19 -11.83
N ASP A 124 8.06 9.40 -11.64
CA ASP A 124 7.29 10.58 -11.23
C ASP A 124 6.16 10.91 -12.22
N SER A 125 6.46 10.84 -13.52
CA SER A 125 5.48 11.10 -14.58
C SER A 125 4.32 10.10 -14.53
N VAL A 126 4.62 8.81 -14.34
CA VAL A 126 3.60 7.75 -14.36
C VAL A 126 2.77 7.70 -13.08
N LEU A 127 3.37 8.04 -11.94
CA LEU A 127 2.65 8.16 -10.68
C LEU A 127 1.85 9.47 -10.57
N GLY A 128 1.92 10.36 -11.57
CA GLY A 128 1.25 11.66 -11.55
C GLY A 128 1.85 12.62 -10.51
N LEU A 129 3.09 12.37 -10.07
CA LEU A 129 3.84 13.21 -9.15
C LEU A 129 4.59 14.26 -9.97
N VAL A 130 3.87 15.17 -10.62
CA VAL A 130 4.51 16.32 -11.27
C VAL A 130 5.03 17.25 -10.17
N VAL A 131 6.34 17.49 -10.18
CA VAL A 131 6.98 18.53 -9.36
C VAL A 131 6.33 19.86 -9.75
N ILE A 132 5.56 20.45 -8.83
CA ILE A 132 5.20 21.86 -8.93
C ILE A 132 6.53 22.62 -8.80
N GLN A 133 6.99 23.20 -9.91
CA GLN A 133 8.07 24.19 -9.91
C GLN A 133 7.58 25.52 -9.34
#